data_AF-A0A7Y4VAK5-F1
#
_entry.id   AF-A0A7Y4VAK5-F1
#
_cell.length_a   1.000
_cell.length_b   1.000
_cell.length_c   1.000
_cell.angle_alpha   90.00
_cell.angle_beta   90.00
_cell.angle_gamma   90.00
#
_symmetry.space_group_name_H-M   'P 1'
#
loop_
_entity.id
_entity.type
_entity.pdbx_description
1 polymer ?
#
loop_
_entity_poly.entity_id
_entity_poly.type
_entity_poly.pdbx_seq_one_letter_code
_entity_poly.pdbx_strand_id
1 'polypeptide(L)'
;MSRSVTVSGFFIFLLGAFATAAPVRAHELLPQALLEYVQQHPEATADDLQKFIESDPALSGNDTAQQQKLIALARDPDGAGFFHTVWQFLILGIEHILSGPDHVLFVFSLLLTFVSVRKTAWLLSCFTLSHSVTLILAGGNILRVSSAIVEPVIALSIAYVALTTVFLAPRWPFFADSKARAFTVLCFGFFHGMGFAGALQDVAVPGGILRFLSSLLSFNLGVDVGQMLIVVIALPLIFFARRKRWHRRATQVAAGLISVLAMVWFVQRVVYPA
;
A
#
# COMPACT_ATOMS: atom_id res chain seq x y z
N MET A 1 14.18 30.46 22.94
CA MET A 1 14.53 30.01 21.58
C MET A 1 14.51 28.48 21.57
N SER A 2 13.46 27.91 20.98
CA SER A 2 13.16 26.48 20.95
C SER A 2 14.02 25.79 19.89
N ARG A 3 14.71 24.70 20.24
CA ARG A 3 15.30 23.76 19.27
C ARG A 3 14.39 22.55 19.17
N SER A 4 13.69 22.45 18.06
CA SER A 4 12.93 21.28 17.63
C SER A 4 13.87 20.11 17.36
N VAL A 5 13.73 19.03 18.13
CA VAL A 5 14.32 17.73 17.81
C VAL A 5 13.41 17.06 16.78
N THR A 6 13.85 17.05 15.53
CA THR A 6 13.18 16.39 14.41
C THR A 6 13.23 14.86 14.57
N VAL A 7 12.07 14.26 14.85
CA VAL A 7 11.83 12.80 14.93
C VAL A 7 12.00 12.09 13.57
N SER A 8 12.24 12.84 12.49
CA SER A 8 12.34 12.33 11.12
C SER A 8 13.60 11.50 10.83
N GLY A 9 14.71 11.70 11.57
CA GLY A 9 15.99 11.06 11.25
C GLY A 9 16.15 9.60 11.68
N PHE A 10 15.45 9.15 12.73
CA PHE A 10 15.64 7.80 13.28
C PHE A 10 14.91 6.71 12.47
N PHE A 11 13.83 7.09 11.78
CA PHE A 11 13.09 6.17 10.89
C PHE A 11 13.78 5.98 9.53
N ILE A 12 14.48 7.00 9.03
CA ILE A 12 15.26 6.91 7.77
C ILE A 12 16.47 5.97 7.94
N PHE A 13 17.07 5.93 9.13
CA PHE A 13 18.28 5.14 9.39
C PHE A 13 18.03 3.62 9.42
N LEU A 14 16.84 3.19 9.82
CA LEU A 14 16.46 1.76 9.83
C LEU A 14 16.04 1.24 8.44
N LEU A 15 15.58 2.12 7.53
CA LEU A 15 15.32 1.80 6.13
C LEU A 15 16.58 1.88 5.25
N GLY A 16 17.53 2.74 5.58
CA GLY A 16 18.78 2.91 4.82
C GLY A 16 19.72 1.68 4.87
N ALA A 17 19.63 0.85 5.91
CA ALA A 17 20.47 -0.34 6.05
C ALA A 17 20.05 -1.54 5.17
N PHE A 18 18.87 -1.48 4.54
CA PHE A 18 18.39 -2.50 3.59
C PHE A 18 18.38 -2.02 2.12
N ALA A 19 18.79 -0.77 1.87
CA ALA A 19 18.74 -0.15 0.54
C ALA A 19 20.02 -0.35 -0.30
N THR A 20 21.04 -1.07 0.17
CA THR A 20 22.35 -1.16 -0.51
C THR A 20 22.52 -2.40 -1.40
N ALA A 21 21.44 -2.86 -2.02
CA ALA A 21 21.52 -3.75 -3.17
C ALA A 21 20.34 -3.46 -4.10
N ALA A 22 20.35 -2.29 -4.75
CA ALA A 22 19.58 -2.15 -5.98
C ALA A 22 20.13 -3.21 -6.95
N PRO A 23 19.33 -4.22 -7.36
CA PRO A 23 19.78 -5.11 -8.42
C PRO A 23 20.00 -4.24 -9.66
N VAL A 24 21.20 -4.30 -10.22
CA VAL A 24 21.55 -3.71 -11.52
C VAL A 24 20.42 -4.07 -12.48
N ARG A 25 19.66 -3.07 -12.90
CA ARG A 25 18.44 -3.29 -13.68
C ARG A 25 18.88 -3.77 -15.08
N ALA A 26 18.18 -4.72 -15.69
CA ALA A 26 18.56 -5.29 -16.99
C ALA A 26 18.78 -4.24 -18.10
N HIS A 27 18.07 -3.10 -18.05
CA HIS A 27 18.29 -1.98 -18.99
C HIS A 27 19.69 -1.34 -18.93
N GLU A 28 20.45 -1.51 -17.84
CA GLU A 28 21.85 -1.08 -17.73
C GLU A 28 22.82 -2.11 -18.33
N LEU A 29 22.37 -3.34 -18.54
CA LEU A 29 23.14 -4.46 -19.08
C LEU A 29 22.81 -4.76 -20.54
N LEU A 30 21.72 -4.21 -21.06
CA LEU A 30 21.31 -4.34 -22.46
C LEU A 30 22.02 -3.26 -23.32
N PRO A 31 22.63 -3.65 -24.45
CA PRO A 31 23.07 -2.70 -25.46
C PRO A 31 21.90 -1.83 -25.94
N GLN A 32 22.16 -0.54 -26.15
CA GLN A 32 21.12 0.45 -26.44
C GLN A 32 20.27 0.09 -27.67
N ALA A 33 20.89 -0.43 -28.74
CA ALA A 33 20.17 -0.88 -29.94
C ALA A 33 19.14 -1.99 -29.66
N LEU A 34 19.48 -2.93 -28.76
CA LEU A 34 18.58 -4.02 -28.37
C LEU A 34 17.47 -3.53 -27.44
N LEU A 35 17.76 -2.55 -26.58
CA LEU A 35 16.76 -1.92 -25.71
C LEU A 35 15.70 -1.15 -26.52
N GLU A 36 16.14 -0.35 -27.50
CA GLU A 36 15.26 0.40 -28.39
C GLU A 36 14.37 -0.55 -29.23
N TYR A 37 14.92 -1.66 -29.72
CA TYR A 37 14.17 -2.67 -30.45
C TYR A 37 13.07 -3.34 -29.60
N VAL A 38 13.39 -3.76 -28.37
CA VAL A 38 12.41 -4.36 -27.44
C VAL A 38 11.30 -3.39 -27.06
N GLN A 39 11.62 -2.10 -26.90
CA GLN A 39 10.62 -1.06 -26.63
C GLN A 39 9.67 -0.83 -27.80
N GLN A 40 10.16 -0.93 -29.03
CA GLN A 40 9.34 -0.79 -30.25
C GLN A 40 8.57 -2.07 -30.59
N HIS A 41 9.07 -3.22 -30.17
CA HIS A 41 8.51 -4.55 -30.45
C HIS A 41 8.31 -5.37 -29.16
N PRO A 42 7.37 -4.98 -28.29
CA PRO A 42 7.17 -5.61 -26.98
C PRO A 42 6.72 -7.08 -27.04
N GLU A 43 6.22 -7.53 -28.19
CA GLU A 43 5.77 -8.91 -28.44
C GLU A 43 6.83 -9.77 -29.15
N ALA A 44 8.06 -9.27 -29.33
CA ALA A 44 9.11 -9.94 -30.09
C ALA A 44 9.47 -11.31 -29.48
N THR A 45 9.49 -12.34 -30.33
CA THR A 45 9.86 -13.70 -29.90
C THR A 45 11.37 -13.86 -29.80
N ALA A 46 11.83 -14.96 -29.19
CA ALA A 46 13.27 -15.25 -29.11
C ALA A 46 13.93 -15.30 -30.50
N ASP A 47 13.21 -15.81 -31.51
CA ASP A 47 13.67 -15.88 -32.89
C ASP A 47 13.75 -14.49 -33.52
N ASP A 48 12.84 -13.57 -33.18
CA ASP A 48 12.87 -12.19 -33.67
C ASP A 48 14.03 -11.39 -33.06
N LEU A 49 14.31 -11.62 -31.77
CA LEU A 49 15.47 -11.04 -31.08
C LEU A 49 16.78 -11.59 -31.63
N GLN A 50 16.83 -12.88 -31.94
CA GLN A 50 17.99 -13.51 -32.56
C GLN A 50 18.26 -12.92 -33.95
N LYS A 51 17.23 -12.82 -34.80
CA LYS A 51 17.36 -12.20 -36.13
C LYS A 51 17.84 -10.75 -36.04
N PHE A 52 17.35 -9.98 -35.06
CA PHE A 52 17.79 -8.62 -34.84
C PHE A 52 19.28 -8.56 -34.45
N ILE A 53 19.70 -9.38 -33.47
CA ILE A 53 21.11 -9.46 -33.02
C ILE A 53 22.05 -9.86 -34.15
N GLU A 54 21.64 -10.79 -35.02
CA GLU A 54 22.40 -11.24 -36.19
C GLU A 54 22.47 -10.14 -37.27
N SER A 55 21.45 -9.29 -37.38
CA SER A 55 21.40 -8.18 -38.34
C SER A 55 22.19 -6.94 -37.91
N ASP A 56 22.44 -6.77 -36.60
CA ASP A 56 23.15 -5.63 -36.05
C ASP A 56 24.68 -5.88 -36.04
N PRO A 57 25.49 -5.06 -36.74
CA PRO A 57 26.95 -5.24 -36.80
C PRO A 57 27.66 -5.16 -35.44
N ALA A 58 27.07 -4.47 -34.46
CA ALA A 58 27.63 -4.32 -33.12
C ALA A 58 27.29 -5.49 -32.19
N LEU A 59 26.25 -6.26 -32.50
CA LEU A 59 25.77 -7.38 -31.67
C LEU A 59 26.13 -8.75 -32.26
N SER A 60 26.21 -8.85 -33.59
CA SER A 60 26.53 -10.07 -34.34
C SER A 60 27.96 -10.58 -34.11
N GLY A 61 28.89 -9.71 -33.71
CA GLY A 61 30.27 -10.07 -33.37
C GLY A 61 30.45 -10.76 -32.01
N ASN A 62 29.41 -10.82 -31.18
CA ASN A 62 29.44 -11.53 -29.90
C ASN A 62 29.36 -13.05 -30.11
N ASP A 63 29.98 -13.83 -29.21
CA ASP A 63 29.88 -15.29 -29.27
C ASP A 63 28.44 -15.77 -29.00
N THR A 64 28.15 -17.02 -29.39
CA THR A 64 26.80 -17.61 -29.28
C THR A 64 26.28 -17.63 -27.83
N ALA A 65 27.17 -17.77 -26.84
CA ALA A 65 26.79 -17.78 -25.43
C ALA A 65 26.36 -16.38 -24.95
N GLN A 66 27.05 -15.34 -25.41
CA GLN A 66 26.77 -13.95 -25.09
C GLN A 66 25.52 -13.45 -25.83
N GLN A 67 25.29 -13.88 -27.07
CA GLN A 67 24.04 -13.64 -27.80
C GLN A 67 22.84 -14.29 -27.09
N GLN A 68 22.96 -15.54 -26.65
CA GLN A 68 21.90 -16.21 -25.86
C GLN A 68 21.61 -15.49 -24.54
N LYS A 69 22.64 -14.95 -23.88
CA LYS A 69 22.47 -14.13 -22.66
C LYS A 69 21.74 -12.83 -22.96
N LEU A 70 22.07 -12.13 -24.05
CA LEU A 70 21.37 -10.92 -24.49
C LEU A 70 19.91 -11.20 -24.84
N ILE A 71 19.62 -12.30 -25.53
CA ILE A 71 18.24 -12.74 -25.84
C ILE A 71 17.49 -13.05 -24.55
N ALA A 72 18.12 -13.73 -23.57
CA ALA A 72 17.50 -13.99 -22.28
C ALA A 72 17.21 -12.69 -21.51
N LEU A 73 18.15 -11.74 -21.49
CA LEU A 73 17.97 -10.41 -20.90
C LEU A 73 16.98 -9.52 -21.67
N ALA A 74 16.79 -9.71 -22.97
CA ALA A 74 15.89 -8.90 -23.80
C ALA A 74 14.47 -9.48 -23.86
N ARG A 75 14.34 -10.81 -23.80
CA ARG A 75 13.07 -11.54 -23.71
C ARG A 75 12.50 -11.47 -22.30
N ASP A 76 13.38 -11.40 -21.32
CA ASP A 76 13.03 -11.15 -19.94
C ASP A 76 13.90 -10.00 -19.41
N PRO A 77 13.68 -8.74 -19.89
CA PRO A 77 14.27 -7.55 -19.25
C PRO A 77 13.90 -7.52 -17.76
N ASP A 78 12.82 -8.23 -17.45
CA ASP A 78 12.18 -8.40 -16.19
C ASP A 78 12.32 -9.84 -15.65
N GLY A 79 13.39 -10.58 -15.98
CA GLY A 79 13.65 -11.89 -15.34
C GLY A 79 14.11 -11.73 -13.90
N ALA A 80 14.69 -10.57 -13.61
CA ALA A 80 14.76 -9.99 -12.28
C ALA A 80 13.42 -9.31 -11.86
N GLY A 81 12.55 -9.00 -12.81
CA GLY A 81 11.39 -8.11 -12.80
C GLY A 81 10.02 -8.67 -12.40
N PHE A 82 9.69 -9.98 -12.43
CA PHE A 82 8.47 -10.43 -11.73
C PHE A 82 8.65 -10.33 -10.21
N PHE A 83 9.71 -10.95 -9.70
CA PHE A 83 10.04 -10.90 -8.27
C PHE A 83 10.34 -9.49 -7.80
N HIS A 84 11.02 -8.68 -8.60
CA HIS A 84 11.26 -7.27 -8.28
C HIS A 84 9.97 -6.46 -8.27
N THR A 85 9.05 -6.63 -9.24
CA THR A 85 7.75 -5.96 -9.19
C THR A 85 6.95 -6.38 -7.96
N VAL A 86 6.88 -7.68 -7.66
CA VAL A 86 6.24 -8.18 -6.43
C VAL A 86 6.90 -7.52 -5.20
N TRP A 87 8.22 -7.56 -5.07
CA TRP A 87 8.92 -6.95 -3.95
C TRP A 87 8.69 -5.44 -3.82
N GLN A 88 8.71 -4.71 -4.94
CA GLN A 88 8.42 -3.27 -4.96
C GLN A 88 7.00 -2.95 -4.51
N PHE A 89 6.01 -3.69 -5.01
CA PHE A 89 4.61 -3.47 -4.62
C PHE A 89 4.38 -3.87 -3.16
N LEU A 90 5.05 -4.92 -2.66
CA LEU A 90 5.05 -5.26 -1.23
C LEU A 90 5.55 -4.07 -0.38
N ILE A 91 6.71 -3.50 -0.73
CA ILE A 91 7.26 -2.34 -0.01
C ILE A 91 6.32 -1.14 -0.14
N LEU A 92 5.82 -0.87 -1.34
CA LEU A 92 4.88 0.23 -1.59
C LEU A 92 3.62 0.10 -0.72
N GLY A 93 3.10 -1.12 -0.53
CA GLY A 93 1.98 -1.39 0.36
C GLY A 93 2.30 -1.11 1.83
N ILE A 94 3.49 -1.48 2.29
CA ILE A 94 3.96 -1.16 3.65
C ILE A 94 4.09 0.35 3.81
N GLU A 95 4.76 1.03 2.88
CA GLU A 95 4.97 2.47 2.90
C GLU A 95 3.64 3.23 2.85
N HIS A 96 2.70 2.81 1.99
CA HIS A 96 1.37 3.39 1.90
C HIS A 96 0.65 3.42 3.25
N ILE A 97 0.69 2.31 4.01
CA ILE A 97 0.06 2.24 5.33
C ILE A 97 0.81 3.05 6.38
N LEU A 98 2.14 3.01 6.40
CA LEU A 98 2.93 3.69 7.43
C LEU A 98 3.00 5.20 7.21
N SER A 99 2.98 5.66 5.96
CA SER A 99 2.99 7.09 5.60
C SER A 99 1.60 7.70 5.53
N GLY A 100 0.56 6.89 5.32
CA GLY A 100 -0.83 7.33 5.24
C GLY A 100 -1.44 7.58 6.63
N PRO A 101 -1.62 8.85 7.06
CA PRO A 101 -2.12 9.16 8.39
C PRO A 101 -3.54 8.63 8.61
N ASP A 102 -4.35 8.55 7.56
CA ASP A 102 -5.70 8.00 7.59
C ASP A 102 -5.70 6.53 8.03
N HIS A 103 -4.77 5.71 7.51
CA HIS A 103 -4.66 4.30 7.85
C HIS A 103 -4.12 4.10 9.27
N VAL A 104 -3.09 4.85 9.65
CA VAL A 104 -2.52 4.78 11.00
C VAL A 104 -3.58 5.13 12.05
N LEU A 105 -4.33 6.22 11.86
CA LEU A 105 -5.38 6.64 12.79
C LEU A 105 -6.56 5.66 12.80
N PHE A 106 -6.92 5.06 11.67
CA PHE A 106 -7.93 4.01 11.60
C PHE A 106 -7.55 2.78 12.44
N VAL A 107 -6.35 2.22 12.21
CA VAL A 107 -5.83 1.06 12.96
C VAL A 107 -5.73 1.39 14.44
N PHE A 108 -5.18 2.55 14.78
CA PHE A 108 -5.04 2.98 16.17
C PHE A 108 -6.41 3.12 16.86
N SER A 109 -7.42 3.66 16.17
CA SER A 109 -8.79 3.79 16.69
C SER A 109 -9.45 2.44 16.98
N LEU A 110 -9.16 1.41 16.19
CA LEU A 110 -9.60 0.03 16.49
C LEU A 110 -8.90 -0.53 17.75
N LEU A 111 -7.61 -0.25 17.91
CA LEU A 111 -6.79 -0.72 19.02
C LEU A 111 -7.14 -0.07 20.36
N LEU A 112 -7.75 1.12 20.36
CA LEU A 112 -8.24 1.78 21.58
C LEU A 112 -9.26 0.92 22.34
N THR A 113 -9.96 0.01 21.65
CA THR A 113 -11.02 -0.83 22.23
C THR A 113 -10.74 -2.33 22.10
N PHE A 114 -10.15 -2.77 21.00
CA PHE A 114 -9.85 -4.20 20.78
C PHE A 114 -8.38 -4.51 21.07
N VAL A 115 -8.13 -5.12 22.23
CA VAL A 115 -6.78 -5.47 22.68
C VAL A 115 -6.48 -6.96 22.44
N SER A 116 -6.94 -7.49 21.30
CA SER A 116 -6.72 -8.89 20.92
C SER A 116 -6.18 -8.92 19.50
N VAL A 117 -4.93 -9.40 19.36
CA VAL A 117 -4.26 -9.55 18.06
C VAL A 117 -5.18 -10.27 17.07
N ARG A 118 -5.80 -11.39 17.46
CA ARG A 118 -6.68 -12.16 16.59
C ARG A 118 -7.90 -11.38 16.11
N LYS A 119 -8.57 -10.64 17.01
CA LYS A 119 -9.77 -9.86 16.64
C LYS A 119 -9.42 -8.67 15.76
N THR A 120 -8.33 -7.98 16.10
CA THR A 120 -7.85 -6.84 15.31
C THR A 120 -7.37 -7.31 13.94
N ALA A 121 -6.56 -8.36 13.86
CA ALA A 121 -6.12 -8.96 12.61
C ALA A 121 -7.30 -9.39 11.73
N TRP A 122 -8.32 -10.03 12.29
CA TRP A 122 -9.53 -10.37 11.53
C TRP A 122 -10.22 -9.14 10.90
N LEU A 123 -10.41 -8.07 11.68
CA LEU A 123 -11.03 -6.85 11.15
C LEU A 123 -10.15 -6.17 10.09
N LEU A 124 -8.84 -6.14 10.30
CA LEU A 124 -7.88 -5.59 9.36
C LEU A 124 -7.83 -6.41 8.05
N SER A 125 -7.88 -7.74 8.12
CA SER A 125 -8.02 -8.57 6.92
C SER A 125 -9.34 -8.32 6.18
N CYS A 126 -10.44 -8.09 6.89
CA CYS A 126 -11.69 -7.66 6.24
C CYS A 126 -11.50 -6.31 5.52
N PHE A 127 -10.83 -5.34 6.15
CA PHE A 127 -10.51 -4.06 5.52
C PHE A 127 -9.70 -4.26 4.23
N THR A 128 -8.58 -5.00 4.32
CA THR A 128 -7.68 -5.24 3.18
C THR A 128 -8.37 -6.01 2.07
N LEU A 129 -9.26 -6.95 2.40
CA LEU A 129 -10.05 -7.68 1.40
C LEU A 129 -10.92 -6.74 0.56
N SER A 130 -11.67 -5.84 1.20
CA SER A 130 -12.52 -4.90 0.46
C SER A 130 -11.70 -3.82 -0.26
N HIS A 131 -10.60 -3.40 0.34
CA HIS A 131 -9.62 -2.52 -0.29
C HIS A 131 -9.09 -3.14 -1.60
N SER A 132 -8.67 -4.41 -1.56
CA SER A 132 -8.21 -5.19 -2.73
C SER A 132 -9.25 -5.20 -3.84
N VAL A 133 -10.51 -5.53 -3.52
CA VAL A 133 -11.61 -5.54 -4.51
C VAL A 133 -11.72 -4.18 -5.18
N THR A 134 -11.62 -3.10 -4.41
CA THR A 134 -11.81 -1.76 -4.94
C THR A 134 -10.65 -1.29 -5.79
N LEU A 135 -9.41 -1.65 -5.43
CA LEU A 135 -8.24 -1.40 -6.27
C LEU A 135 -8.31 -2.14 -7.60
N ILE A 136 -8.82 -3.38 -7.62
CA ILE A 136 -9.06 -4.12 -8.86
C ILE A 136 -10.11 -3.38 -9.72
N LEU A 137 -11.23 -2.97 -9.13
CA LEU A 137 -12.29 -2.27 -9.86
C LEU A 137 -11.82 -0.92 -10.42
N ALA A 138 -11.08 -0.15 -9.62
CA ALA A 138 -10.68 1.20 -10.01
C ALA A 138 -9.43 1.22 -10.90
N GLY A 139 -8.46 0.34 -10.65
CA GLY A 139 -7.30 0.14 -11.53
C GLY A 139 -7.65 -0.52 -12.86
N GLY A 140 -8.66 -1.42 -12.86
CA GLY A 140 -9.25 -2.00 -14.07
C GLY A 140 -10.20 -1.04 -14.80
N ASN A 141 -10.33 0.20 -14.35
CA ASN A 141 -11.17 1.23 -14.96
C ASN A 141 -12.68 0.93 -14.99
N ILE A 142 -13.15 0.04 -14.10
CA ILE A 142 -14.56 -0.39 -14.01
C ILE A 142 -15.35 0.58 -13.11
N LEU A 143 -14.72 1.09 -12.06
CA LEU A 143 -15.35 2.00 -11.10
C LEU A 143 -14.52 3.28 -10.98
N ARG A 144 -15.17 4.44 -11.22
CA ARG A 144 -14.58 5.76 -10.99
C ARG A 144 -15.50 6.57 -10.09
N VAL A 145 -14.99 6.97 -8.93
CA VAL A 145 -15.68 7.87 -7.99
C VAL A 145 -14.75 9.04 -7.71
N SER A 146 -15.31 10.25 -7.65
CA SER A 146 -14.53 11.47 -7.41
C SER A 146 -13.88 11.47 -6.02
N SER A 147 -12.62 11.89 -5.95
CA SER A 147 -11.87 12.17 -4.71
C SER A 147 -12.67 13.07 -3.75
N ALA A 148 -13.40 14.05 -4.30
CA ALA A 148 -14.26 14.96 -3.55
C ALA A 148 -15.39 14.27 -2.75
N ILE A 149 -15.72 13.02 -3.07
CA ILE A 149 -16.66 12.19 -2.30
C ILE A 149 -15.91 11.19 -1.43
N VAL A 150 -14.89 10.54 -2.01
CA VAL A 150 -14.17 9.45 -1.37
C VAL A 150 -13.38 9.93 -0.14
N GLU A 151 -12.61 11.00 -0.28
CA GLU A 151 -11.71 11.46 0.79
C GLU A 151 -12.46 11.99 2.03
N PRO A 152 -13.58 12.72 1.90
CA PRO A 152 -14.43 13.05 3.05
C PRO A 152 -15.01 11.82 3.73
N VAL A 153 -15.44 10.81 2.98
CA VAL A 153 -15.98 9.55 3.55
C VAL A 153 -14.90 8.80 4.33
N ILE A 154 -13.67 8.78 3.81
CA ILE A 154 -12.50 8.24 4.52
C ILE A 154 -12.31 8.96 5.87
N ALA A 155 -12.31 10.30 5.88
CA ALA A 155 -12.17 11.08 7.10
C ALA A 155 -13.31 10.82 8.11
N LEU A 156 -14.56 10.77 7.63
CA LEU A 156 -15.73 10.41 8.44
C LEU A 156 -15.62 9.01 9.05
N SER A 157 -15.07 8.04 8.31
CA SER A 157 -14.90 6.67 8.82
C SER A 157 -13.97 6.63 10.04
N ILE A 158 -12.89 7.42 10.04
CA ILE A 158 -11.94 7.50 11.14
C ILE A 158 -12.62 8.09 12.39
N ALA A 159 -13.34 9.20 12.23
CA ALA A 159 -14.10 9.80 13.32
C ALA A 159 -15.17 8.84 13.85
N TYR A 160 -15.88 8.14 12.97
CA TYR A 160 -16.87 7.16 13.34
C TYR A 160 -16.25 6.05 14.20
N VAL A 161 -15.14 5.45 13.76
CA VAL A 161 -14.46 4.41 14.54
C VAL A 161 -13.98 4.97 15.88
N ALA A 162 -13.28 6.11 15.90
CA ALA A 162 -12.76 6.71 17.14
C ALA A 162 -13.87 7.04 18.16
N LEU A 163 -14.98 7.64 17.71
CA LEU A 163 -16.11 7.98 18.58
C LEU A 163 -16.83 6.73 19.06
N THR A 164 -17.23 5.86 18.13
CA THR A 164 -18.02 4.67 18.45
C THR A 164 -17.25 3.77 19.41
N THR A 165 -15.96 3.54 19.16
CA THR A 165 -15.15 2.58 19.92
C THR A 165 -15.04 2.94 21.40
N VAL A 166 -15.04 4.23 21.74
CA VAL A 166 -14.77 4.71 23.11
C VAL A 166 -15.97 5.34 23.81
N PHE A 167 -16.84 6.06 23.09
CA PHE A 167 -17.87 6.89 23.73
C PHE A 167 -19.30 6.39 23.57
N LEU A 168 -19.59 5.57 22.56
CA LEU A 168 -20.99 5.28 22.16
C LEU A 168 -21.38 3.79 22.17
N ALA A 169 -20.63 2.93 22.88
CA ALA A 169 -21.06 1.56 23.18
C ALA A 169 -22.24 1.53 24.19
N PRO A 170 -23.28 0.66 24.08
CA PRO A 170 -23.56 -0.41 23.11
C PRO A 170 -24.68 -0.07 22.09
N ARG A 171 -25.07 1.21 21.91
CA ARG A 171 -26.26 1.59 21.12
C ARG A 171 -26.04 1.67 19.60
N TRP A 172 -24.82 1.47 19.10
CA TRP A 172 -24.50 1.65 17.68
C TRP A 172 -24.17 0.34 16.94
N PRO A 173 -24.40 0.28 15.61
CA PRO A 173 -24.17 -0.92 14.78
C PRO A 173 -22.79 -1.55 14.94
N PHE A 174 -21.76 -0.73 15.15
CA PHE A 174 -20.40 -1.22 15.37
C PHE A 174 -20.24 -2.07 16.65
N PHE A 175 -21.20 -2.06 17.57
CA PHE A 175 -21.18 -2.91 18.78
C PHE A 175 -22.26 -3.99 18.78
N ALA A 176 -23.09 -4.08 17.74
CA ALA A 176 -24.20 -5.03 17.69
C ALA A 176 -23.72 -6.48 17.74
N ASP A 177 -22.84 -6.88 16.82
CA ASP A 177 -22.19 -8.20 16.83
C ASP A 177 -20.85 -8.19 16.06
N SER A 178 -20.22 -9.36 15.91
CA SER A 178 -18.98 -9.51 15.12
C SER A 178 -19.18 -9.30 13.61
N LYS A 179 -20.37 -9.58 13.07
CA LYS A 179 -20.66 -9.48 11.64
C LYS A 179 -20.88 -8.02 11.23
N ALA A 180 -21.66 -7.27 12.00
CA ALA A 180 -21.89 -5.84 11.80
C ALA A 180 -20.58 -5.03 11.85
N ARG A 181 -19.66 -5.40 12.76
CA ARG A 181 -18.30 -4.85 12.80
C ARG A 181 -17.51 -5.13 11.54
N ALA A 182 -17.43 -6.40 11.14
CA ALA A 182 -16.73 -6.80 9.94
C ALA A 182 -17.31 -6.10 8.70
N PHE A 183 -18.63 -6.00 8.61
CA PHE A 183 -19.32 -5.28 7.53
C PHE A 183 -18.99 -3.79 7.51
N THR A 184 -19.01 -3.12 8.67
CA THR A 184 -18.61 -1.70 8.76
C THR A 184 -17.18 -1.50 8.27
N VAL A 185 -16.26 -2.35 8.71
CA VAL A 185 -14.84 -2.28 8.33
C VAL A 185 -14.62 -2.63 6.85
N LEU A 186 -15.41 -3.56 6.29
CA LEU A 186 -15.44 -3.82 4.84
C LEU A 186 -15.83 -2.55 4.08
N CYS A 187 -16.92 -1.87 4.48
CA CYS A 187 -17.32 -0.60 3.84
C CYS A 187 -16.20 0.45 3.89
N PHE A 188 -15.52 0.58 5.02
CA PHE A 188 -14.38 1.51 5.13
C PHE A 188 -13.22 1.11 4.24
N GLY A 189 -12.87 -0.18 4.21
CA GLY A 189 -11.84 -0.71 3.29
C GLY A 189 -12.15 -0.39 1.83
N PHE A 190 -13.42 -0.50 1.43
CA PHE A 190 -13.89 -0.14 0.10
C PHE A 190 -13.57 1.32 -0.26
N PHE A 191 -14.01 2.27 0.57
CA PHE A 191 -13.75 3.70 0.32
C PHE A 191 -12.27 4.05 0.38
N HIS A 192 -11.52 3.49 1.33
CA HIS A 192 -10.07 3.69 1.38
C HIS A 192 -9.37 3.16 0.12
N GLY A 193 -9.84 2.06 -0.47
CA GLY A 193 -9.33 1.56 -1.76
C GLY A 193 -9.51 2.58 -2.88
N MET A 194 -10.67 3.23 -2.96
CA MET A 194 -10.89 4.28 -3.96
C MET A 194 -9.96 5.48 -3.77
N GLY A 195 -9.61 5.83 -2.52
CA GLY A 195 -8.75 6.97 -2.23
C GLY A 195 -7.33 6.82 -2.76
N PHE A 196 -6.85 5.59 -2.93
CA PHE A 196 -5.53 5.29 -3.50
C PHE A 196 -5.57 4.96 -4.99
N ALA A 197 -6.75 4.70 -5.55
CA ALA A 197 -6.90 4.23 -6.92
C ALA A 197 -6.36 5.22 -7.97
N GLY A 198 -6.47 6.53 -7.73
CA GLY A 198 -5.90 7.55 -8.62
C GLY A 198 -4.39 7.41 -8.77
N ALA A 199 -3.67 7.22 -7.66
CA ALA A 199 -2.21 7.04 -7.67
C ALA A 199 -1.77 5.75 -8.38
N LEU A 200 -2.59 4.70 -8.34
CA LEU A 200 -2.32 3.44 -9.04
C LEU A 200 -2.55 3.52 -10.56
N GLN A 201 -3.40 4.44 -11.04
CA GLN A 201 -3.59 4.62 -12.48
C GLN A 201 -2.35 5.23 -13.14
N ASP A 202 -1.56 6.01 -12.39
CA ASP A 202 -0.29 6.59 -12.85
C ASP A 202 0.85 5.56 -12.84
N VAL A 203 0.71 4.49 -12.05
CA VAL A 203 1.65 3.36 -12.03
C VAL A 203 1.24 2.38 -13.14
N ALA A 204 1.65 2.69 -14.37
CA ALA A 204 1.53 1.73 -15.47
C ALA A 204 2.26 0.43 -15.08
N VAL A 205 1.56 -0.69 -15.03
CA VAL A 205 2.15 -2.03 -14.84
C VAL A 205 2.25 -2.70 -16.21
N PRO A 206 3.44 -2.69 -16.86
CA PRO A 206 3.64 -3.37 -18.14
C PRO A 206 3.61 -4.89 -17.93
N GLY A 207 3.02 -5.66 -18.85
CA GLY A 207 3.02 -7.13 -18.77
C GLY A 207 1.66 -7.80 -18.52
N GLY A 208 0.56 -7.11 -18.81
CA GLY A 208 -0.78 -7.69 -18.89
C GLY A 208 -1.48 -7.97 -17.55
N ILE A 209 -2.65 -8.62 -17.61
CA ILE A 209 -3.57 -8.79 -16.47
C ILE A 209 -2.94 -9.59 -15.31
N LEU A 210 -2.12 -10.61 -15.61
CA LEU A 210 -1.51 -11.45 -14.59
C LEU A 210 -0.52 -10.65 -13.72
N ARG A 211 0.30 -9.78 -14.34
CA ARG A 211 1.25 -8.94 -13.61
C ARG A 211 0.55 -7.83 -12.83
N PHE A 212 -0.52 -7.26 -13.39
CA PHE A 212 -1.37 -6.31 -12.66
C PHE A 212 -1.96 -6.94 -11.39
N LEU A 213 -2.56 -8.13 -11.50
CA LEU A 213 -3.14 -8.82 -10.35
C LEU A 213 -2.09 -9.26 -9.33
N SER A 214 -0.91 -9.73 -9.76
CA SER A 214 0.17 -10.08 -8.83
C SER A 214 0.73 -8.86 -8.09
N SER A 215 0.83 -7.71 -8.77
CA SER A 215 1.26 -6.44 -8.18
C SER A 215 0.26 -5.96 -7.13
N LEU A 216 -1.05 -6.00 -7.44
CA LEU A 216 -2.11 -5.67 -6.49
C LEU A 216 -2.14 -6.62 -5.29
N LEU A 217 -1.99 -7.93 -5.52
CA LEU A 217 -1.93 -8.90 -4.44
C LEU A 217 -0.73 -8.62 -3.53
N SER A 218 0.43 -8.34 -4.12
CA SER A 218 1.64 -8.05 -3.36
C SER A 218 1.54 -6.73 -2.59
N PHE A 219 0.95 -5.70 -3.17
CA PHE A 219 0.63 -4.45 -2.48
C PHE A 219 -0.27 -4.67 -1.28
N ASN A 220 -1.34 -5.44 -1.42
CA ASN A 220 -2.25 -5.73 -0.31
C ASN A 220 -1.60 -6.60 0.78
N LEU A 221 -0.70 -7.51 0.41
CA LEU A 221 0.12 -8.21 1.39
C LEU A 221 1.04 -7.23 2.15
N GLY A 222 1.60 -6.25 1.45
CA GLY A 222 2.37 -5.15 2.05
C GLY A 222 1.53 -4.31 3.01
N VAL A 223 0.29 -4.01 2.63
CA VAL A 223 -0.71 -3.32 3.48
C VAL A 223 -0.94 -4.11 4.77
N ASP A 224 -1.21 -5.42 4.67
CA ASP A 224 -1.41 -6.28 5.84
C ASP A 224 -0.18 -6.30 6.74
N VAL A 225 1.03 -6.41 6.17
CA VAL A 225 2.30 -6.35 6.93
C VAL A 225 2.46 -5.00 7.64
N GLY A 226 2.21 -3.88 6.95
CA GLY A 226 2.31 -2.54 7.52
C GLY A 226 1.32 -2.32 8.66
N GLN A 227 0.07 -2.79 8.51
CA GLN A 227 -0.93 -2.71 9.56
C GLN A 227 -0.57 -3.59 10.76
N MET A 228 -0.08 -4.82 10.52
CA MET A 228 0.39 -5.71 11.60
C MET A 228 1.58 -5.13 12.35
N LEU A 229 2.48 -4.39 11.68
CA LEU A 229 3.58 -3.70 12.34
C LEU A 229 3.06 -2.65 13.34
N ILE A 230 2.08 -1.84 12.92
CA ILE A 230 1.41 -0.88 13.81
C ILE A 230 0.80 -1.60 15.02
N VAL A 231 0.10 -2.71 14.78
CA VAL A 231 -0.54 -3.52 15.83
C VAL A 231 0.48 -4.08 16.82
N VAL A 232 1.57 -4.66 16.35
CA VAL A 232 2.62 -5.27 17.19
C VAL A 232 3.36 -4.22 18.03
N ILE A 233 3.52 -3.00 17.51
CA ILE A 233 4.14 -1.89 18.25
C ILE A 233 3.15 -1.29 19.27
N ALA A 234 1.91 -1.05 18.86
CA ALA A 234 0.93 -0.34 19.69
C ALA A 234 0.32 -1.23 20.79
N LEU A 235 0.10 -2.52 20.54
CA LEU A 235 -0.55 -3.40 21.52
C LEU A 235 0.20 -3.55 22.85
N PRO A 236 1.54 -3.76 22.88
CA PRO A 236 2.29 -3.77 24.15
C PRO A 236 2.12 -2.48 24.93
N LEU A 237 2.22 -1.31 24.27
CA LEU A 237 2.05 0.00 24.89
C LEU A 237 0.66 0.15 25.52
N ILE A 238 -0.38 -0.22 24.78
CA ILE A 238 -1.76 -0.22 25.26
C ILE A 238 -1.93 -1.20 26.43
N PHE A 239 -1.37 -2.41 26.32
CA PHE A 239 -1.44 -3.43 27.36
C PHE A 239 -0.80 -2.97 28.68
N PHE A 240 0.35 -2.29 28.63
CA PHE A 240 0.99 -1.72 29.83
C PHE A 240 0.22 -0.51 30.37
N ALA A 241 -0.25 0.38 29.50
CA ALA A 241 -1.04 1.55 29.89
C ALA A 241 -2.34 1.14 30.61
N ARG A 242 -2.98 0.03 30.19
CA ARG A 242 -4.21 -0.50 30.77
C ARG A 242 -4.18 -0.76 32.26
N ARG A 243 -3.00 -1.05 32.82
CA ARG A 243 -2.83 -1.28 34.26
C ARG A 243 -2.86 0.02 35.08
N LYS A 244 -2.88 1.18 34.43
CA LYS A 244 -2.81 2.49 35.08
C LYS A 244 -4.20 3.11 35.20
N ARG A 245 -4.47 3.75 36.34
CA ARG A 245 -5.73 4.46 36.64
C ARG A 245 -6.10 5.57 35.63
N TRP A 246 -5.10 6.14 34.96
CA TRP A 246 -5.30 7.20 33.97
C TRP A 246 -5.70 6.67 32.58
N HIS A 247 -5.62 5.36 32.34
CA HIS A 247 -5.84 4.77 31.01
C HIS A 247 -7.18 5.17 30.40
N ARG A 248 -8.28 5.04 31.15
CA ARG A 248 -9.62 5.36 30.66
C ARG A 248 -9.70 6.80 30.14
N ARG A 249 -9.15 7.76 30.91
CA ARG A 249 -9.10 9.17 30.50
C ARG A 249 -8.20 9.37 29.28
N ALA A 250 -7.04 8.74 29.24
CA ALA A 250 -6.15 8.83 28.09
C ALA A 250 -6.78 8.27 26.80
N THR A 251 -7.49 7.15 26.87
CA THR A 251 -8.23 6.59 25.72
C THR A 251 -9.33 7.52 25.24
N GLN A 252 -10.09 8.12 26.16
CA GLN A 252 -11.11 9.12 25.84
C GLN A 252 -10.49 10.35 25.18
N VAL A 253 -9.41 10.90 25.73
CA VAL A 253 -8.70 12.04 25.15
C VAL A 253 -8.16 11.69 23.76
N ALA A 254 -7.51 10.54 23.60
CA ALA A 254 -7.00 10.09 22.31
C ALA A 254 -8.11 9.96 21.26
N ALA A 255 -9.22 9.27 21.58
CA ALA A 255 -10.36 9.16 20.70
C ALA A 255 -10.97 10.53 20.35
N GLY A 256 -11.10 11.44 21.33
CA GLY A 256 -11.59 12.80 21.12
C GLY A 256 -10.69 13.59 20.16
N LEU A 257 -9.38 13.55 20.36
CA LEU A 257 -8.40 14.21 19.50
C LEU A 257 -8.42 13.67 18.07
N ILE A 258 -8.46 12.35 17.91
CA ILE A 258 -8.57 11.70 16.58
C ILE A 258 -9.87 12.11 15.89
N SER A 259 -10.97 12.15 16.63
CA SER A 259 -12.27 12.54 16.08
C SER A 259 -12.26 13.99 15.62
N VAL A 260 -11.71 14.91 16.43
CA VAL A 260 -11.58 16.33 16.05
C VAL A 260 -10.70 16.48 14.81
N LEU A 261 -9.54 15.82 14.78
CA LEU A 261 -8.63 15.87 13.64
C LEU A 261 -9.30 15.34 12.36
N ALA A 262 -9.97 14.19 12.45
CA ALA A 262 -10.72 13.61 11.34
C ALA A 262 -11.86 14.52 10.86
N MET A 263 -12.54 15.24 11.77
CA MET A 263 -13.57 16.22 11.38
C MET A 263 -12.98 17.46 10.72
N VAL A 264 -11.81 17.92 11.16
CA VAL A 264 -11.08 18.99 10.47
C VAL A 264 -10.73 18.55 9.04
N TRP A 265 -10.18 17.34 8.86
CA TRP A 265 -9.89 16.80 7.52
C TRP A 265 -11.14 16.62 6.67
N PHE A 266 -12.24 16.16 7.25
CA PHE A 266 -13.51 16.08 6.54
C PHE A 266 -13.92 17.45 5.98
N VAL A 267 -13.94 18.49 6.82
CA VAL A 267 -14.29 19.85 6.38
C VAL A 267 -13.31 20.35 5.32
N GLN A 268 -12.00 20.12 5.51
CA GLN A 268 -10.99 20.52 4.54
C GLN A 268 -11.21 19.86 3.18
N ARG A 269 -11.47 18.54 3.15
CA ARG A 269 -11.68 17.76 1.91
C ARG A 269 -13.01 18.08 1.23
N VAL A 270 -14.03 18.52 1.97
CA VAL A 270 -15.31 18.98 1.42
C VAL A 270 -15.20 20.40 0.84
N VAL A 271 -14.52 21.31 1.54
CA VAL A 271 -14.44 22.73 1.15
C VAL A 271 -13.34 22.97 0.11
N TYR A 272 -12.23 22.25 0.21
CA TYR A 272 -11.07 22.34 -0.68
C TYR A 272 -10.75 20.94 -1.24
N PRO A 273 -11.61 20.40 -2.12
CA PRO A 273 -11.34 19.12 -2.75
C PRO A 273 -10.06 19.19 -3.60
N ALA A 274 -9.21 18.17 -3.48
CA ALA A 274 -7.99 17.99 -4.26
C ALA A 274 -8.29 17.56 -5.70
#